data_AF-A0A3C1QY14-F1
#
_entry.id   AF-A0A3C1QY14-F1
#
_cell.length_a   1.000
_cell.length_b   1.000
_cell.length_c   1.000
_cell.angle_alpha   90.00
_cell.angle_beta   90.00
_cell.angle_gamma   90.00
#
_symmetry.space_group_name_H-M   'P 1'
#
loop_
_entity.id
_entity.type
_entity.pdbx_description
1 polymer ?
#
loop_
_entity_poly.entity_id
_entity_poly.type
_entity_poly.pdbx_seq_one_letter_code
_entity_poly.pdbx_strand_id
1 'polypeptide(L)'
;ILEAYCDTDGIPTVAGLETLRPILACLVRAAHAAEAIGIELLVHELGGLFDGLVEQALRLSANDRTALGGDRGPFGWSKRLARQLLDRVGDDELRLLAYRAWGVGRREATSYVESLRSASTASAWAETSLLRSDWSRKGAKLLLTHADGKVSMELETTVALLSGEWTLRLDRNGRRLKPIDDWSVVCWHDDDGVAYLELELEFEGAKIQRQALLAKEDRVLFLADALLADDPASWDYRATLSLASGTEFAPAVETREGTLTRSDNSGETTTVAAVVPLGLPEWRRPATDAGLERSDRELVSFAHFEGRRAYFPLFLDLKGARASSPLTWRRLTVGEQLRICDAETAVAYRVQVGWEQWIFYRSLAEAANRTFFGQNLVADFFAGQFDAEGIVNDLLSIEEGNEDEAEDAAE
;
A
#
# COMPACT_ATOMS: atom_id res chain seq x y z
N ILE A 1 -23.89 1.98 -17.51
CA ILE A 1 -23.02 0.79 -17.80
C ILE A 1 -21.64 0.99 -17.20
N LEU A 2 -20.93 2.09 -17.50
CA LEU A 2 -19.60 2.36 -16.91
C LEU A 2 -19.64 2.51 -15.39
N GLU A 3 -20.73 3.08 -14.84
CA GLU A 3 -21.01 3.17 -13.39
C GLU A 3 -21.01 1.81 -12.65
N ALA A 4 -21.05 0.67 -13.36
CA ALA A 4 -20.90 -0.65 -12.72
C ALA A 4 -19.43 -1.09 -12.57
N TYR A 5 -18.50 -0.36 -13.19
CA TYR A 5 -17.11 -0.73 -13.33
C TYR A 5 -16.14 0.33 -12.80
N CYS A 6 -16.60 1.56 -12.57
CA CYS A 6 -15.78 2.62 -11.99
C CYS A 6 -16.65 3.66 -11.30
N ASP A 7 -16.04 4.43 -10.42
CA ASP A 7 -16.65 5.64 -9.85
C ASP A 7 -16.64 6.81 -10.84
N THR A 8 -17.02 7.99 -10.34
CA THR A 8 -17.11 9.28 -11.04
C THR A 8 -15.77 9.76 -11.58
N ASP A 9 -14.66 9.45 -10.90
CA ASP A 9 -13.28 9.76 -11.30
C ASP A 9 -12.65 8.68 -12.19
N GLY A 10 -13.42 7.63 -12.50
CA GLY A 10 -13.01 6.52 -13.33
C GLY A 10 -12.16 5.48 -12.59
N ILE A 11 -12.01 5.57 -11.25
CA ILE A 11 -11.33 4.56 -10.42
C ILE A 11 -12.12 3.25 -10.55
N PRO A 12 -11.49 2.19 -11.07
CA PRO A 12 -12.22 0.97 -11.34
C PRO A 12 -12.60 0.25 -10.05
N THR A 13 -13.80 -0.34 -10.05
CA THR A 13 -14.15 -1.36 -9.05
C THR A 13 -13.27 -2.59 -9.20
N VAL A 14 -13.36 -3.56 -8.29
CA VAL A 14 -12.64 -4.84 -8.43
C VAL A 14 -12.97 -5.53 -9.77
N ALA A 15 -14.24 -5.53 -10.18
CA ALA A 15 -14.66 -6.02 -11.51
C ALA A 15 -14.19 -5.10 -12.66
N GLY A 16 -14.09 -3.80 -12.39
CA GLY A 16 -13.52 -2.81 -13.28
C GLY A 16 -12.06 -3.05 -13.63
N LEU A 17 -11.24 -3.51 -12.68
CA LEU A 17 -9.80 -3.75 -12.88
C LEU A 17 -9.55 -4.76 -14.02
N GLU A 18 -10.34 -5.84 -14.06
CA GLU A 18 -10.24 -6.86 -15.11
C GLU A 18 -10.69 -6.35 -16.48
N THR A 19 -11.59 -5.35 -16.50
CA THR A 19 -12.32 -4.93 -17.70
C THR A 19 -11.92 -3.55 -18.24
N LEU A 20 -11.12 -2.77 -17.50
CA LEU A 20 -10.70 -1.41 -17.84
C LEU A 20 -10.11 -1.33 -19.25
N ARG A 21 -9.21 -2.26 -19.57
CA ARG A 21 -8.55 -2.33 -20.89
C ARG A 21 -9.52 -2.64 -22.02
N PRO A 22 -10.33 -3.72 -21.95
CA PRO A 22 -11.41 -3.97 -22.89
C PRO A 22 -12.36 -2.77 -23.05
N ILE A 23 -12.77 -2.13 -21.94
CA ILE A 23 -13.67 -0.97 -21.93
C ILE A 23 -13.06 0.17 -22.74
N LEU A 24 -11.84 0.59 -22.43
CA LEU A 24 -11.14 1.66 -23.16
C LEU A 24 -10.96 1.33 -24.65
N ALA A 25 -10.65 0.07 -24.96
CA ALA A 25 -10.54 -0.37 -26.35
C ALA A 25 -11.89 -0.33 -27.09
N CYS A 26 -13.00 -0.67 -26.41
CA CYS A 26 -14.35 -0.55 -26.94
C CYS A 26 -14.72 0.93 -27.19
N LEU A 27 -14.44 1.81 -26.23
CA LEU A 27 -14.72 3.24 -26.34
C LEU A 27 -13.97 3.87 -27.52
N VAL A 28 -12.68 3.56 -27.70
CA VAL A 28 -11.91 4.04 -28.86
C VAL A 28 -12.50 3.54 -30.19
N ARG A 29 -12.93 2.28 -30.27
CA ARG A 29 -13.55 1.74 -31.49
C ARG A 29 -14.90 2.39 -31.77
N ALA A 30 -15.72 2.60 -30.75
CA ALA A 30 -17.02 3.25 -30.86
C ALA A 30 -16.86 4.70 -31.32
N ALA A 31 -15.91 5.43 -30.72
CA ALA A 31 -15.58 6.80 -31.13
C ALA A 31 -15.15 6.87 -32.59
N HIS A 32 -14.26 5.97 -33.04
CA HIS A 32 -13.85 5.94 -34.44
C HIS A 32 -15.00 5.63 -35.41
N ALA A 33 -15.91 4.73 -35.03
CA ALA A 33 -17.09 4.42 -35.84
C ALA A 33 -18.08 5.60 -35.89
N ALA A 34 -18.26 6.31 -34.77
CA ALA A 34 -19.09 7.50 -34.69
C ALA A 34 -18.53 8.66 -35.53
N GLU A 35 -17.21 8.92 -35.45
CA GLU A 35 -16.50 9.92 -36.27
C GLU A 35 -16.72 9.66 -37.76
N ALA A 36 -16.69 8.39 -38.19
CA ALA A 36 -16.87 8.00 -39.59
C ALA A 36 -18.28 8.32 -40.14
N ILE A 37 -19.27 8.53 -39.27
CA ILE A 37 -20.64 8.94 -39.64
C ILE A 37 -20.96 10.37 -39.19
N GLY A 38 -19.96 11.15 -38.75
CA GLY A 38 -20.10 12.55 -38.36
C GLY A 38 -20.67 12.78 -36.96
N ILE A 39 -20.53 11.82 -36.05
CA ILE A 39 -20.98 11.91 -34.65
C ILE A 39 -19.75 12.01 -33.72
N GLU A 40 -19.74 13.01 -32.83
CA GLU A 40 -18.72 13.14 -31.79
C GLU A 40 -19.19 12.50 -30.48
N LEU A 41 -18.69 11.29 -30.19
CA LEU A 41 -19.17 10.46 -29.07
C LEU A 41 -18.56 10.84 -27.71
N LEU A 42 -17.24 11.05 -27.66
CA LEU A 42 -16.50 11.13 -26.39
C LEU A 42 -16.62 12.48 -25.68
N VAL A 43 -16.66 13.58 -26.45
CA VAL A 43 -16.71 14.94 -25.91
C VAL A 43 -18.08 15.25 -25.29
N HIS A 44 -19.16 14.67 -25.83
CA HIS A 44 -20.52 15.00 -25.43
C HIS A 44 -21.16 14.01 -24.44
N GLU A 45 -20.81 12.72 -24.47
CA GLU A 45 -21.49 11.71 -23.62
C GLU A 45 -20.66 11.20 -22.43
N LEU A 46 -19.33 11.19 -22.52
CA LEU A 46 -18.48 10.69 -21.43
C LEU A 46 -17.76 11.80 -20.66
N GLY A 47 -17.60 12.99 -21.25
CA GLY A 47 -17.01 14.15 -20.57
C GLY A 47 -15.69 13.81 -19.87
N GLY A 48 -15.53 14.26 -18.62
CA GLY A 48 -14.35 14.02 -17.80
C GLY A 48 -14.11 12.54 -17.43
N LEU A 49 -15.13 11.68 -17.46
CA LEU A 49 -14.99 10.26 -17.11
C LEU A 49 -14.04 9.53 -18.06
N PHE A 50 -14.00 9.91 -19.35
CA PHE A 50 -13.03 9.31 -20.27
C PHE A 50 -11.59 9.66 -19.89
N ASP A 51 -11.34 10.92 -19.50
CA ASP A 51 -10.03 11.37 -19.03
C ASP A 51 -9.66 10.65 -17.72
N GLY A 52 -10.61 10.53 -16.79
CA GLY A 52 -10.46 9.73 -15.56
C GLY A 52 -10.10 8.27 -15.85
N LEU A 53 -10.83 7.58 -16.73
CA LEU A 53 -10.51 6.20 -17.13
C LEU A 53 -9.11 6.07 -17.75
N VAL A 54 -8.68 7.05 -18.55
CA VAL A 54 -7.32 7.07 -19.11
C VAL A 54 -6.29 7.33 -18.03
N GLU A 55 -6.56 8.22 -17.08
CA GLU A 55 -5.71 8.46 -15.92
C GLU A 55 -5.51 7.19 -15.09
N GLN A 56 -6.59 6.48 -14.76
CA GLN A 56 -6.49 5.23 -14.01
C GLN A 56 -5.74 4.16 -14.81
N ALA A 57 -5.91 4.13 -16.13
CA ALA A 57 -5.13 3.24 -16.98
C ALA A 57 -3.62 3.55 -16.95
N LEU A 58 -3.24 4.82 -16.80
CA LEU A 58 -1.84 5.23 -16.58
C LEU A 58 -1.36 4.79 -15.19
N ARG A 59 -2.13 5.07 -14.14
CA ARG A 59 -1.83 4.71 -12.74
C ARG A 59 -1.68 3.20 -12.55
N LEU A 60 -2.60 2.42 -13.09
CA LEU A 60 -2.65 0.96 -13.00
C LEU A 60 -1.69 0.27 -13.98
N SER A 61 -0.81 0.98 -14.66
CA SER A 61 0.16 0.35 -15.55
C SER A 61 1.27 -0.37 -14.80
N ALA A 62 1.33 -1.69 -14.97
CA ALA A 62 2.38 -2.57 -14.49
C ALA A 62 3.71 -2.36 -15.25
N ASN A 63 4.79 -2.95 -14.74
CA ASN A 63 6.15 -2.75 -15.29
C ASN A 63 6.31 -3.29 -16.71
N ASP A 64 5.69 -4.44 -16.98
CA ASP A 64 5.65 -5.14 -18.26
C ASP A 64 4.63 -4.54 -19.24
N ARG A 65 4.02 -3.40 -18.87
CA ARG A 65 2.92 -2.72 -19.55
C ARG A 65 1.60 -3.47 -19.52
N THR A 66 1.43 -4.51 -18.70
CA THR A 66 0.08 -5.00 -18.37
C THR A 66 -0.62 -4.04 -17.40
N ALA A 67 -1.81 -4.41 -16.94
CA ALA A 67 -2.51 -3.67 -15.88
C ALA A 67 -2.25 -4.37 -14.54
N LEU A 68 -2.11 -3.59 -13.47
CA LEU A 68 -2.23 -4.08 -12.10
C LEU A 68 -3.68 -4.53 -11.87
N GLY A 69 -3.86 -5.57 -11.06
CA GLY A 69 -5.18 -6.14 -10.77
C GLY A 69 -5.71 -7.06 -11.88
N GLY A 70 -6.41 -8.12 -11.48
CA GLY A 70 -7.04 -9.08 -12.39
C GLY A 70 -6.10 -10.08 -13.09
N ASP A 71 -6.66 -10.84 -14.04
CA ASP A 71 -5.87 -11.69 -14.94
C ASP A 71 -5.11 -10.83 -15.96
N ARG A 72 -3.79 -10.75 -15.79
CA ARG A 72 -2.93 -9.87 -16.59
C ARG A 72 -2.90 -10.19 -18.08
N GLY A 73 -3.36 -11.38 -18.49
CA GLY A 73 -3.38 -11.81 -19.88
C GLY A 73 -2.01 -11.74 -20.57
N PRO A 74 -1.89 -12.16 -21.83
CA PRO A 74 -0.59 -12.20 -22.52
C PRO A 74 -0.18 -10.87 -23.16
N PHE A 75 -1.05 -9.87 -23.19
CA PHE A 75 -0.81 -8.63 -23.93
C PHE A 75 -0.87 -7.44 -22.99
N GLY A 76 0.14 -6.57 -22.98
CA GLY A 76 0.10 -5.26 -22.32
C GLY A 76 -0.56 -4.15 -23.16
N TRP A 77 -0.56 -2.91 -22.65
CA TRP A 77 -0.96 -1.70 -23.36
C TRP A 77 -0.22 -1.58 -24.69
N SER A 78 -0.94 -1.80 -25.80
CA SER A 78 -0.36 -1.60 -27.12
C SER A 78 -0.08 -0.11 -27.33
N LYS A 79 1.11 0.22 -27.87
CA LYS A 79 1.44 1.63 -28.19
C LYS A 79 0.44 2.27 -29.15
N ARG A 80 -0.25 1.48 -29.97
CA ARG A 80 -1.30 1.98 -30.87
C ARG A 80 -2.53 2.40 -30.08
N LEU A 81 -3.04 1.55 -29.19
CA LEU A 81 -4.18 1.90 -28.32
C LEU A 81 -3.83 3.11 -27.44
N ALA A 82 -2.66 3.11 -26.80
CA ALA A 82 -2.20 4.22 -25.98
C ALA A 82 -2.23 5.56 -26.74
N ARG A 83 -1.70 5.63 -27.97
CA ARG A 83 -1.77 6.85 -28.78
C ARG A 83 -3.21 7.25 -29.09
N GLN A 84 -4.05 6.29 -29.49
CA GLN A 84 -5.45 6.56 -29.82
C GLN A 84 -6.27 7.07 -28.63
N LEU A 85 -5.93 6.65 -27.41
CA LEU A 85 -6.50 7.20 -26.18
C LEU A 85 -6.04 8.65 -25.97
N LEU A 86 -4.73 8.90 -26.03
CA LEU A 86 -4.17 10.24 -25.82
C LEU A 86 -4.57 11.26 -26.89
N ASP A 87 -4.85 10.82 -28.11
CA ASP A 87 -5.38 11.68 -29.19
C ASP A 87 -6.80 12.19 -28.86
N ARG A 88 -7.49 11.58 -27.90
CA ARG A 88 -8.89 11.84 -27.54
C ARG A 88 -9.09 12.46 -26.16
N VAL A 89 -8.09 12.34 -25.29
CA VAL A 89 -8.12 12.93 -23.95
C VAL A 89 -8.26 14.45 -24.04
N GLY A 90 -9.06 15.07 -23.18
CA GLY A 90 -9.13 16.54 -23.08
C GLY A 90 -7.91 17.12 -22.37
N ASP A 91 -7.45 16.43 -21.34
CA ASP A 91 -6.37 16.83 -20.45
C ASP A 91 -4.94 16.71 -21.04
N ASP A 92 -4.26 17.85 -21.19
CA ASP A 92 -2.88 17.92 -21.67
C ASP A 92 -1.85 17.36 -20.67
N GLU A 93 -2.14 17.36 -19.37
CA GLU A 93 -1.25 16.80 -18.35
C GLU A 93 -1.15 15.29 -18.47
N LEU A 94 -2.26 14.61 -18.73
CA LEU A 94 -2.29 13.16 -18.98
C LEU A 94 -1.39 12.76 -20.15
N ARG A 95 -1.25 13.62 -21.17
CA ARG A 95 -0.33 13.39 -22.31
C ARG A 95 1.14 13.41 -21.87
N LEU A 96 1.48 14.21 -20.87
CA LEU A 96 2.83 14.28 -20.31
C LEU A 96 3.12 13.07 -19.40
N LEU A 97 2.13 12.68 -18.59
CA LEU A 97 2.20 11.53 -17.69
C LEU A 97 2.34 10.22 -18.45
N ALA A 98 1.72 10.11 -19.63
CA ALA A 98 1.79 8.93 -20.48
C ALA A 98 3.21 8.52 -20.91
N TYR A 99 4.15 9.46 -21.01
CA TYR A 99 5.53 9.11 -21.30
C TYR A 99 6.15 8.31 -20.15
N ARG A 100 5.81 8.65 -18.90
CA ARG A 100 6.33 7.97 -17.70
C ARG A 100 5.69 6.60 -17.50
N ALA A 101 4.36 6.52 -17.63
CA ALA A 101 3.60 5.30 -17.39
C ALA A 101 3.65 4.30 -18.56
N TRP A 102 3.53 4.76 -19.82
CA TRP A 102 3.49 3.90 -21.01
C TRP A 102 4.74 3.96 -21.88
N GLY A 103 5.51 5.05 -21.81
CA GLY A 103 6.59 5.32 -22.75
C GLY A 103 6.07 5.79 -24.12
N VAL A 104 4.94 6.50 -24.12
CA VAL A 104 4.28 7.09 -25.29
C VAL A 104 3.98 8.55 -24.98
N GLY A 105 4.13 9.45 -25.97
CA GLY A 105 3.92 10.89 -25.76
C GLY A 105 5.23 11.65 -25.65
N ARG A 106 5.13 12.91 -25.20
CA ARG A 106 6.26 13.84 -25.10
C ARG A 106 7.00 13.63 -23.78
N ARG A 107 8.33 13.67 -23.83
CA ARG A 107 9.17 13.60 -22.64
C ARG A 107 9.32 15.00 -22.03
N GLU A 108 9.03 15.11 -20.74
CA GLU A 108 9.27 16.30 -19.93
C GLU A 108 10.14 16.01 -18.70
N ALA A 109 10.58 17.09 -18.04
CA ALA A 109 11.35 17.03 -16.80
C ALA A 109 10.61 16.25 -15.71
N THR A 110 11.33 15.45 -14.91
CA THR A 110 10.72 14.58 -13.88
C THR A 110 9.97 15.36 -12.83
N SER A 111 10.63 16.35 -12.23
CA SER A 111 10.05 17.17 -11.16
C SER A 111 8.76 17.86 -11.60
N TYR A 112 8.73 18.37 -12.84
CA TYR A 112 7.53 18.99 -13.39
C TYR A 112 6.38 18.00 -13.53
N VAL A 113 6.65 16.78 -13.99
CA VAL A 113 5.62 15.76 -14.21
C VAL A 113 5.07 15.22 -12.90
N GLU A 114 5.94 15.03 -11.90
CA GLU A 114 5.54 14.54 -10.57
C GLU A 114 4.71 15.58 -9.80
N SER A 115 4.96 16.88 -10.02
CA SER A 115 4.14 17.95 -9.43
C SER A 115 2.79 18.18 -10.11
N LEU A 116 2.48 17.53 -11.25
CA LEU A 116 1.20 17.75 -11.94
C LEU A 116 0.05 17.20 -11.10
N ARG A 117 0.22 15.98 -10.59
CA ARG A 117 -0.77 15.26 -9.80
C ARG A 117 -0.19 13.99 -9.21
N SER A 118 -0.84 13.49 -8.18
CA SER A 118 -0.42 12.24 -7.55
C SER A 118 -0.61 11.02 -8.44
N ALA A 119 0.38 10.13 -8.35
CA ALA A 119 0.35 8.80 -8.94
C ALA A 119 -0.46 7.79 -8.11
N SER A 120 -0.82 8.16 -6.87
CA SER A 120 -1.68 7.39 -5.97
C SER A 120 -3.15 7.76 -6.17
N THR A 121 -4.05 6.89 -5.72
CA THR A 121 -5.49 7.14 -5.70
C THR A 121 -6.15 6.17 -4.73
N ALA A 122 -7.30 6.53 -4.17
CA ALA A 122 -8.16 5.59 -3.46
C ALA A 122 -9.62 5.93 -3.73
N SER A 123 -10.47 4.92 -3.64
CA SER A 123 -11.92 5.07 -3.66
C SER A 123 -12.50 4.05 -2.70
N ALA A 124 -13.18 4.53 -1.65
CA ALA A 124 -13.90 3.68 -0.73
C ALA A 124 -15.06 3.00 -1.47
N TRP A 125 -15.74 3.73 -2.36
CA TRP A 125 -16.84 3.19 -3.16
C TRP A 125 -16.38 2.10 -4.15
N ALA A 126 -15.28 2.32 -4.86
CA ALA A 126 -14.76 1.34 -5.82
C ALA A 126 -13.96 0.20 -5.14
N GLU A 127 -13.83 0.23 -3.82
CA GLU A 127 -13.10 -0.72 -3.00
C GLU A 127 -11.65 -0.95 -3.48
N THR A 128 -11.03 0.10 -4.05
CA THR A 128 -9.75 0.02 -4.76
C THR A 128 -8.86 1.20 -4.39
N SER A 129 -7.63 0.90 -4.01
CA SER A 129 -6.62 1.90 -3.64
C SER A 129 -5.26 1.55 -4.25
N LEU A 130 -4.57 2.54 -4.77
CA LEU A 130 -3.22 2.44 -5.32
C LEU A 130 -2.32 3.43 -4.61
N LEU A 131 -1.31 2.93 -3.90
CA LEU A 131 -0.22 3.73 -3.37
C LEU A 131 0.95 3.62 -4.35
N ARG A 132 1.47 4.76 -4.81
CA ARG A 132 2.52 4.77 -5.82
C ARG A 132 3.59 5.83 -5.56
N SER A 133 4.84 5.41 -5.68
CA SER A 133 6.00 6.31 -5.47
C SER A 133 6.12 7.40 -6.52
N ASP A 134 5.94 7.05 -7.79
CA ASP A 134 6.08 7.99 -8.91
C ASP A 134 5.32 7.47 -10.15
N TRP A 135 5.09 8.33 -11.13
CA TRP A 135 4.48 7.95 -12.41
C TRP A 135 5.34 7.01 -13.28
N SER A 136 6.61 6.77 -12.92
CA SER A 136 7.50 5.95 -13.72
C SER A 136 7.15 4.47 -13.62
N ARG A 137 7.40 3.74 -14.71
CA ARG A 137 7.26 2.27 -14.76
C ARG A 137 8.17 1.50 -13.81
N LYS A 138 9.12 2.14 -13.13
CA LYS A 138 10.02 1.46 -12.18
C LYS A 138 9.78 1.92 -10.73
N GLY A 139 8.76 2.74 -10.50
CA GLY A 139 8.32 3.10 -9.16
C GLY A 139 7.76 1.89 -8.42
N ALA A 140 7.83 1.93 -7.09
CA ALA A 140 7.05 1.06 -6.22
C ALA A 140 5.55 1.37 -6.38
N LYS A 141 4.74 0.32 -6.47
CA LYS A 141 3.28 0.36 -6.64
C LYS A 141 2.66 -0.70 -5.74
N LEU A 142 1.73 -0.28 -4.92
CA LEU A 142 0.93 -1.15 -4.07
C LEU A 142 -0.54 -0.95 -4.44
N LEU A 143 -1.11 -1.91 -5.15
CA LEU A 143 -2.56 -1.98 -5.37
C LEU A 143 -3.17 -2.80 -4.22
N LEU A 144 -4.21 -2.24 -3.60
CA LEU A 144 -5.04 -2.89 -2.60
C LEU A 144 -6.49 -2.85 -3.06
N THR A 145 -7.20 -3.97 -2.93
CA THR A 145 -8.66 -4.02 -3.06
C THR A 145 -9.26 -4.59 -1.80
N HIS A 146 -10.46 -4.16 -1.41
CA HIS A 146 -11.08 -4.54 -0.14
C HIS A 146 -12.55 -5.01 -0.27
N ALA A 147 -12.88 -5.70 -1.37
CA ALA A 147 -14.21 -6.20 -1.65
C ALA A 147 -14.50 -7.60 -1.06
N ASP A 148 -15.77 -7.93 -0.89
CA ASP A 148 -16.27 -9.26 -0.47
C ASP A 148 -15.59 -9.79 0.83
N GLY A 149 -15.38 -8.89 1.79
CA GLY A 149 -14.74 -9.20 3.08
C GLY A 149 -13.25 -9.57 2.99
N LYS A 150 -12.60 -9.27 1.86
CA LYS A 150 -11.21 -9.67 1.58
C LYS A 150 -10.36 -8.49 1.17
N VAL A 151 -9.15 -8.44 1.73
CA VAL A 151 -8.10 -7.56 1.21
C VAL A 151 -7.21 -8.35 0.26
N SER A 152 -7.17 -7.94 -1.00
CA SER A 152 -6.19 -8.44 -1.98
C SER A 152 -5.14 -7.38 -2.26
N MET A 153 -3.93 -7.83 -2.54
CA MET A 153 -2.76 -6.99 -2.69
C MET A 153 -1.93 -7.39 -3.90
N GLU A 154 -1.43 -6.39 -4.61
CA GLU A 154 -0.37 -6.53 -5.59
C GLU A 154 0.71 -5.47 -5.35
N LEU A 155 1.92 -5.93 -5.00
CA LEU A 155 3.09 -5.09 -4.79
C LEU A 155 4.10 -5.32 -5.90
N GLU A 156 4.42 -4.26 -6.65
CA GLU A 156 5.46 -4.26 -7.66
C GLU A 156 6.50 -3.18 -7.44
N THR A 157 7.76 -3.47 -7.78
CA THR A 157 8.86 -2.51 -7.87
C THR A 157 9.39 -2.45 -9.29
N THR A 158 10.59 -2.98 -9.57
CA THR A 158 10.99 -3.40 -10.92
C THR A 158 10.48 -4.81 -11.25
N VAL A 159 10.05 -5.54 -10.24
CA VAL A 159 9.55 -6.91 -10.29
C VAL A 159 8.32 -7.03 -9.38
N ALA A 160 7.42 -7.98 -9.65
CA ALA A 160 6.33 -8.30 -8.73
C ALA A 160 6.88 -9.00 -7.48
N LEU A 161 6.46 -8.54 -6.30
CA LEU A 161 6.90 -9.03 -5.00
C LEU A 161 5.79 -9.79 -4.27
N LEU A 162 4.61 -9.18 -4.20
CA LEU A 162 3.42 -9.76 -3.54
C LEU A 162 2.26 -9.76 -4.54
N SER A 163 1.45 -10.80 -4.52
CA SER A 163 0.27 -10.95 -5.39
C SER A 163 -0.68 -11.97 -4.78
N GLY A 164 -1.85 -11.52 -4.32
CA GLY A 164 -2.89 -12.36 -3.73
C GLY A 164 -3.50 -11.74 -2.47
N GLU A 165 -4.20 -12.55 -1.68
CA GLU A 165 -4.88 -12.09 -0.47
C GLU A 165 -3.88 -11.72 0.64
N TRP A 166 -4.17 -10.63 1.36
CA TRP A 166 -3.63 -10.33 2.69
C TRP A 166 -4.61 -10.87 3.72
N THR A 167 -4.43 -12.13 4.10
CA THR A 167 -5.41 -12.82 4.96
C THR A 167 -5.27 -12.41 6.42
N LEU A 168 -6.35 -12.60 7.17
CA LEU A 168 -6.40 -12.41 8.62
C LEU A 168 -7.09 -13.62 9.26
N ARG A 169 -6.46 -14.17 10.29
CA ARG A 169 -7.01 -15.14 11.24
C ARG A 169 -6.86 -14.56 12.64
N LEU A 170 -7.98 -14.53 13.36
CA LEU A 170 -8.02 -14.10 14.74
C LEU A 170 -8.82 -15.08 15.59
N ASP A 171 -8.17 -15.69 16.58
CA ASP A 171 -8.83 -16.51 17.59
C ASP A 171 -8.79 -15.78 18.95
N ARG A 172 -9.93 -15.74 19.66
CA ARG A 172 -10.08 -15.16 21.00
C ARG A 172 -10.42 -16.27 21.98
N ASN A 173 -9.60 -16.47 23.01
CA ASN A 173 -9.72 -17.56 23.98
C ASN A 173 -9.87 -18.94 23.30
N GLY A 174 -9.08 -19.19 22.25
CA GLY A 174 -9.12 -20.41 21.45
C GLY A 174 -10.31 -20.56 20.50
N ARG A 175 -11.20 -19.56 20.40
CA ARG A 175 -12.34 -19.55 19.48
C ARG A 175 -12.09 -18.61 18.30
N ARG A 176 -12.22 -19.13 17.08
CA ARG A 176 -12.17 -18.31 15.85
C ARG A 176 -13.25 -17.24 15.86
N LEU A 177 -12.83 -15.98 15.70
CA LEU A 177 -13.73 -14.87 15.44
C LEU A 177 -14.11 -14.82 13.95
N LYS A 178 -15.29 -14.26 13.68
CA LYS A 178 -15.76 -13.92 12.34
C LYS A 178 -16.04 -12.42 12.29
N PRO A 179 -15.73 -11.75 11.18
CA PRO A 179 -16.10 -10.36 11.01
C PRO A 179 -17.62 -10.18 11.11
N ILE A 180 -18.04 -9.02 11.61
CA ILE A 180 -19.47 -8.63 11.66
C ILE A 180 -19.85 -7.65 10.55
N ASP A 181 -18.85 -7.07 9.88
CA ASP A 181 -18.98 -6.19 8.72
C ASP A 181 -17.86 -6.49 7.70
N ASP A 182 -17.90 -5.81 6.55
CA ASP A 182 -16.84 -5.80 5.55
C ASP A 182 -15.73 -4.79 5.91
N TRP A 183 -14.65 -4.80 5.12
CA TRP A 183 -13.58 -3.82 5.28
C TRP A 183 -14.05 -2.44 4.83
N SER A 184 -13.75 -1.41 5.62
CA SER A 184 -14.03 -0.02 5.27
C SER A 184 -12.76 0.82 5.24
N VAL A 185 -12.70 1.81 4.35
CA VAL A 185 -11.64 2.84 4.40
C VAL A 185 -11.98 3.80 5.53
N VAL A 186 -11.07 3.94 6.49
CA VAL A 186 -11.22 4.88 7.63
C VAL A 186 -10.25 6.05 7.56
N CYS A 187 -9.20 5.94 6.74
CA CYS A 187 -8.29 7.06 6.46
C CYS A 187 -7.61 6.85 5.11
N TRP A 188 -7.57 7.91 4.30
CA TRP A 188 -6.75 8.02 3.12
C TRP A 188 -5.99 9.34 3.18
N HIS A 189 -4.68 9.31 2.98
CA HIS A 189 -3.85 10.50 2.89
C HIS A 189 -2.83 10.34 1.78
N ASP A 190 -2.59 11.40 1.00
CA ASP A 190 -1.62 11.38 -0.08
C ASP A 190 -1.06 12.77 -0.36
N ASP A 191 0.26 12.90 -0.28
CA ASP A 191 1.01 14.12 -0.59
C ASP A 191 2.30 13.81 -1.37
N ASP A 192 3.18 14.78 -1.58
CA ASP A 192 4.41 14.59 -2.35
C ASP A 192 5.37 13.54 -1.74
N GLY A 193 5.37 13.38 -0.41
CA GLY A 193 6.29 12.51 0.32
C GLY A 193 5.73 11.12 0.62
N VAL A 194 4.42 11.00 0.84
CA VAL A 194 3.80 9.77 1.34
C VAL A 194 2.44 9.49 0.69
N ALA A 195 2.08 8.21 0.64
CA ALA A 195 0.70 7.77 0.46
C ALA A 195 0.34 6.82 1.60
N TYR A 196 -0.86 6.95 2.15
CA TYR A 196 -1.30 6.23 3.33
C TYR A 196 -2.76 5.81 3.21
N LEU A 197 -3.04 4.58 3.63
CA LEU A 197 -4.37 3.99 3.70
C LEU A 197 -4.52 3.27 5.04
N GLU A 198 -5.63 3.52 5.73
CA GLU A 198 -6.10 2.70 6.86
C GLU A 198 -7.45 2.08 6.52
N LEU A 199 -7.54 0.76 6.65
CA LEU A 199 -8.77 -0.01 6.54
C LEU A 199 -9.18 -0.53 7.91
N GLU A 200 -10.47 -0.67 8.18
CA GLU A 200 -10.99 -1.22 9.43
C GLU A 200 -11.89 -2.43 9.18
N LEU A 201 -11.80 -3.43 10.06
CA LEU A 201 -12.67 -4.60 10.08
C LEU A 201 -13.16 -4.88 11.49
N GLU A 202 -14.48 -4.93 11.67
CA GLU A 202 -15.11 -5.15 12.97
C GLU A 202 -15.34 -6.64 13.28
N PHE A 203 -15.20 -6.96 14.56
CA PHE A 203 -15.55 -8.24 15.18
C PHE A 203 -16.38 -8.00 16.45
N GLU A 204 -16.97 -9.07 17.01
CA GLU A 204 -17.65 -8.97 18.31
C GLU A 204 -16.66 -8.59 19.44
N GLY A 205 -16.73 -7.33 19.88
CA GLY A 205 -15.93 -6.76 20.98
C GLY A 205 -14.45 -6.55 20.66
N ALA A 206 -14.10 -6.44 19.37
CA ALA A 206 -12.78 -6.08 18.89
C ALA A 206 -12.83 -5.55 17.45
N LYS A 207 -11.79 -4.84 17.02
CA LYS A 207 -11.58 -4.43 15.63
C LYS A 207 -10.12 -4.60 15.22
N ILE A 208 -9.91 -4.71 13.92
CA ILE A 208 -8.58 -4.69 13.29
C ILE A 208 -8.48 -3.47 12.41
N GLN A 209 -7.46 -2.66 12.63
CA GLN A 209 -7.09 -1.56 11.73
C GLN A 209 -5.85 -1.95 10.95
N ARG A 210 -5.95 -1.94 9.63
CA ARG A 210 -4.92 -2.36 8.70
C ARG A 210 -4.35 -1.14 8.00
N GLN A 211 -3.06 -0.90 8.19
CA GLN A 211 -2.36 0.26 7.66
C GLN A 211 -1.44 -0.13 6.51
N ALA A 212 -1.43 0.69 5.47
CA ALA A 212 -0.44 0.67 4.41
C ALA A 212 0.09 2.09 4.19
N LEU A 213 1.40 2.28 4.35
CA LEU A 213 2.09 3.55 4.09
C LEU A 213 3.22 3.32 3.09
N LEU A 214 3.28 4.14 2.05
CA LEU A 214 4.41 4.18 1.11
C LEU A 214 5.10 5.54 1.20
N ALA A 215 6.32 5.56 1.76
CA ALA A 215 7.22 6.70 1.64
C ALA A 215 7.77 6.73 0.20
N LYS A 216 7.30 7.68 -0.60
CA LYS A 216 7.41 7.69 -2.07
C LYS A 216 8.86 7.77 -2.53
N GLU A 217 9.60 8.76 -2.02
CA GLU A 217 11.01 8.99 -2.39
C GLU A 217 11.93 7.85 -1.94
N ASP A 218 11.75 7.41 -0.69
CA ASP A 218 12.58 6.37 -0.09
C ASP A 218 12.28 4.98 -0.64
N ARG A 219 11.07 4.77 -1.16
CA ARG A 219 10.51 3.46 -1.51
C ARG A 219 10.54 2.51 -0.31
N VAL A 220 10.07 3.02 0.81
CA VAL A 220 9.82 2.25 2.02
C VAL A 220 8.33 2.00 2.13
N LEU A 221 7.95 0.75 2.31
CA LEU A 221 6.57 0.36 2.56
C LEU A 221 6.43 -0.10 4.02
N PHE A 222 5.44 0.43 4.70
CA PHE A 222 5.07 0.02 6.04
C PHE A 222 3.66 -0.58 5.99
N LEU A 223 3.53 -1.82 6.47
CA LEU A 223 2.26 -2.54 6.55
C LEU A 223 2.03 -2.92 8.01
N ALA A 224 0.83 -2.76 8.55
CA ALA A 224 0.55 -3.18 9.91
C ALA A 224 -0.91 -3.59 10.10
N ASP A 225 -1.13 -4.50 11.06
CA ASP A 225 -2.44 -4.70 11.68
C ASP A 225 -2.36 -4.22 13.14
N ALA A 226 -3.34 -3.44 13.58
CA ALA A 226 -3.58 -3.07 14.97
C ALA A 226 -4.84 -3.78 15.46
N LEU A 227 -4.69 -4.62 16.49
CA LEU A 227 -5.82 -5.23 17.19
C LEU A 227 -6.25 -4.34 18.33
N LEU A 228 -7.53 -3.97 18.35
CA LEU A 228 -8.14 -3.15 19.38
C LEU A 228 -9.36 -3.87 19.95
N ALA A 229 -9.28 -4.33 21.20
CA ALA A 229 -10.39 -5.01 21.87
C ALA A 229 -10.85 -4.27 23.13
N ASP A 230 -12.13 -4.43 23.45
CA ASP A 230 -12.76 -3.80 24.62
C ASP A 230 -12.24 -4.41 25.93
N ASP A 231 -12.14 -5.75 25.95
CA ASP A 231 -11.79 -6.54 27.12
C ASP A 231 -10.55 -7.41 26.89
N PRO A 232 -9.69 -7.59 27.92
CA PRO A 232 -8.51 -8.44 27.82
C PRO A 232 -8.90 -9.89 27.51
N ALA A 233 -8.13 -10.55 26.66
CA ALA A 233 -8.30 -11.97 26.34
C ALA A 233 -6.97 -12.59 25.91
N SER A 234 -6.99 -13.91 25.76
CA SER A 234 -5.96 -14.68 25.07
C SER A 234 -6.22 -14.61 23.57
N TRP A 235 -5.21 -14.25 22.79
CA TRP A 235 -5.33 -14.04 21.35
C TRP A 235 -4.34 -14.89 20.58
N ASP A 236 -4.81 -15.51 19.50
CA ASP A 236 -3.96 -16.03 18.43
C ASP A 236 -4.21 -15.22 17.16
N TYR A 237 -3.22 -14.43 16.78
CA TYR A 237 -3.20 -13.64 15.56
C TYR A 237 -2.36 -14.33 14.49
N ARG A 238 -2.86 -14.32 13.25
CA ARG A 238 -2.11 -14.72 12.07
C ARG A 238 -2.54 -13.90 10.85
N ALA A 239 -1.58 -13.32 10.16
CA ALA A 239 -1.77 -12.72 8.84
C ALA A 239 -0.84 -13.36 7.81
N THR A 240 -1.30 -13.49 6.58
CA THR A 240 -0.48 -14.01 5.47
C THR A 240 -0.45 -13.03 4.32
N LEU A 241 0.73 -12.84 3.73
CA LEU A 241 0.93 -12.09 2.49
C LEU A 241 1.37 -13.07 1.41
N SER A 242 0.65 -13.10 0.29
CA SER A 242 0.94 -13.98 -0.83
C SER A 242 2.15 -13.47 -1.64
N LEU A 243 3.19 -14.29 -1.79
CA LEU A 243 4.38 -14.02 -2.60
C LEU A 243 4.07 -14.19 -4.09
N ALA A 244 4.45 -13.19 -4.87
CA ALA A 244 4.31 -13.21 -6.32
C ALA A 244 5.12 -14.35 -6.96
N SER A 245 4.77 -14.72 -8.20
CA SER A 245 5.45 -15.81 -8.90
C SER A 245 6.92 -15.48 -9.14
N GLY A 246 7.80 -16.40 -8.74
CA GLY A 246 9.25 -16.24 -8.80
C GLY A 246 9.86 -15.43 -7.66
N THR A 247 9.05 -14.99 -6.68
CA THR A 247 9.54 -14.30 -5.48
C THR A 247 9.57 -15.26 -4.30
N GLU A 248 10.67 -15.23 -3.55
CA GLU A 248 10.86 -16.05 -2.36
C GLU A 248 11.22 -15.21 -1.14
N PHE A 249 10.82 -15.65 0.05
CA PHE A 249 11.31 -15.09 1.31
C PHE A 249 12.46 -15.95 1.86
N ALA A 250 13.59 -15.30 2.12
CA ALA A 250 14.77 -15.88 2.74
C ALA A 250 14.94 -15.28 4.15
N PRO A 251 14.58 -16.01 5.22
CA PRO A 251 14.74 -15.51 6.59
C PRO A 251 16.21 -15.42 6.99
N ALA A 252 16.56 -14.39 7.78
CA ALA A 252 17.88 -14.31 8.40
C ALA A 252 18.05 -15.39 9.48
N VAL A 253 19.29 -15.84 9.68
CA VAL A 253 19.62 -16.96 10.60
C VAL A 253 19.64 -16.52 12.07
N GLU A 254 20.25 -15.37 12.36
CA GLU A 254 20.45 -14.90 13.74
C GLU A 254 19.39 -13.88 14.19
N THR A 255 18.78 -13.21 13.22
CA THR A 255 17.89 -12.07 13.40
C THR A 255 16.53 -12.33 12.73
N ARG A 256 15.51 -11.55 13.08
CA ARG A 256 14.10 -11.83 12.73
C ARG A 256 13.61 -11.24 11.40
N GLU A 257 14.42 -10.46 10.73
CA GLU A 257 14.16 -10.00 9.37
C GLU A 257 14.32 -11.15 8.36
N GLY A 258 13.97 -10.86 7.11
CA GLY A 258 14.43 -11.63 5.98
C GLY A 258 14.43 -10.78 4.73
N THR A 259 14.80 -11.39 3.61
CA THR A 259 14.85 -10.72 2.32
C THR A 259 13.89 -11.37 1.34
N LEU A 260 13.30 -10.54 0.47
CA LEU A 260 12.64 -11.02 -0.72
C LEU A 260 13.69 -11.17 -1.82
N THR A 261 13.72 -12.35 -2.44
CA THR A 261 14.65 -12.69 -3.51
C THR A 261 13.90 -13.12 -4.75
N ARG A 262 14.55 -12.94 -5.91
CA ARG A 262 14.01 -13.35 -7.20
C ARG A 262 15.10 -13.98 -8.06
N SER A 263 14.79 -15.14 -8.61
CA SER A 263 15.66 -15.82 -9.57
C SER A 263 15.30 -15.43 -11.00
N ASP A 264 16.31 -15.18 -11.82
CA ASP A 264 16.12 -14.97 -13.26
C ASP A 264 16.14 -16.29 -14.04
N ASN A 265 15.99 -16.21 -15.36
CA ASN A 265 15.99 -17.40 -16.23
C ASN A 265 17.34 -18.12 -16.29
N SER A 266 18.43 -17.48 -15.85
CA SER A 266 19.75 -18.09 -15.76
C SER A 266 19.98 -18.82 -14.43
N GLY A 267 19.06 -18.66 -13.47
CA GLY A 267 19.16 -19.18 -12.11
C GLY A 267 19.90 -18.26 -11.14
N GLU A 268 20.24 -17.03 -11.55
CA GLU A 268 20.85 -16.04 -10.68
C GLU A 268 19.79 -15.45 -9.73
N THR A 269 20.04 -15.54 -8.43
CA THR A 269 19.13 -15.03 -7.40
C THR A 269 19.58 -13.65 -6.92
N THR A 270 18.68 -12.68 -7.03
CA THR A 270 18.91 -11.29 -6.60
C THR A 270 18.03 -10.95 -5.41
N THR A 271 18.58 -10.20 -4.45
CA THR A 271 17.77 -9.61 -3.37
C THR A 271 17.10 -8.35 -3.89
N VAL A 272 15.79 -8.25 -3.69
CA VAL A 272 14.96 -7.15 -4.23
C VAL A 272 14.29 -6.32 -3.15
N ALA A 273 14.14 -6.85 -1.94
CA ALA A 273 13.67 -6.11 -0.78
C ALA A 273 14.12 -6.75 0.54
N ALA A 274 14.13 -5.98 1.62
CA ALA A 274 14.21 -6.49 2.99
C ALA A 274 12.84 -6.39 3.67
N VAL A 275 12.53 -7.30 4.60
CA VAL A 275 11.28 -7.31 5.37
C VAL A 275 11.61 -7.45 6.86
N VAL A 276 11.14 -6.51 7.67
CA VAL A 276 11.47 -6.40 9.09
C VAL A 276 10.20 -6.37 9.94
N PRO A 277 10.00 -7.34 10.85
CA PRO A 277 8.88 -7.31 11.78
C PRO A 277 9.20 -6.40 12.98
N LEU A 278 8.86 -5.10 12.88
CA LEU A 278 9.27 -4.08 13.85
C LEU A 278 8.75 -4.36 15.27
N GLY A 279 7.60 -5.04 15.38
CA GLY A 279 7.01 -5.47 16.66
C GLY A 279 7.83 -6.51 17.43
N LEU A 280 8.77 -7.19 16.76
CA LEU A 280 9.59 -8.25 17.34
C LEU A 280 11.02 -7.77 17.66
N PRO A 281 11.70 -8.34 18.66
CA PRO A 281 13.10 -8.02 18.92
C PRO A 281 14.01 -8.51 17.78
N GLU A 282 15.07 -7.76 17.51
CA GLU A 282 16.02 -8.07 16.42
C GLU A 282 16.56 -9.50 16.45
N TRP A 283 17.10 -9.92 17.59
CA TRP A 283 17.74 -11.22 17.74
C TRP A 283 16.72 -12.35 17.96
N ARG A 284 16.88 -13.44 17.22
CA ARG A 284 16.05 -14.65 17.35
C ARG A 284 16.22 -15.29 18.73
N ARG A 285 15.17 -15.99 19.16
CA ARG A 285 15.18 -16.86 20.34
C ARG A 285 14.57 -18.22 19.96
N PRO A 286 14.99 -19.34 20.57
CA PRO A 286 14.60 -20.69 20.13
C PRO A 286 13.12 -21.08 20.31
N ALA A 287 12.34 -20.33 21.08
CA ALA A 287 10.89 -20.51 21.25
C ALA A 287 10.23 -19.14 21.35
N THR A 288 9.24 -18.87 20.51
CA THR A 288 8.61 -17.56 20.42
C THR A 288 7.14 -17.69 20.08
N ASP A 289 6.30 -17.05 20.89
CA ASP A 289 4.87 -16.95 20.65
C ASP A 289 4.53 -16.04 19.46
N ALA A 290 5.51 -15.36 18.86
CA ALA A 290 5.32 -14.51 17.70
C ALA A 290 6.49 -14.58 16.73
N GLY A 291 6.23 -14.41 15.43
CA GLY A 291 7.24 -14.59 14.38
C GLY A 291 6.84 -14.07 13.01
N LEU A 292 7.83 -14.10 12.11
CA LEU A 292 7.69 -13.86 10.68
C LEU A 292 8.37 -15.03 9.95
N GLU A 293 7.59 -15.82 9.22
CA GLU A 293 8.04 -17.08 8.64
C GLU A 293 7.57 -17.25 7.19
N ARG A 294 8.27 -18.10 6.44
CA ARG A 294 7.81 -18.54 5.12
C ARG A 294 6.98 -19.81 5.29
N SER A 295 5.81 -19.83 4.66
CA SER A 295 4.99 -21.04 4.45
C SER A 295 4.69 -21.17 2.97
N ASP A 296 5.37 -22.07 2.26
CA ASP A 296 5.29 -22.21 0.80
C ASP A 296 5.53 -20.90 0.04
N ARG A 297 4.45 -20.28 -0.45
CA ARG A 297 4.41 -19.01 -1.18
C ARG A 297 3.77 -17.89 -0.35
N GLU A 298 3.74 -18.05 0.96
CA GLU A 298 3.19 -17.06 1.88
C GLU A 298 4.28 -16.59 2.84
N LEU A 299 4.24 -15.29 3.12
CA LEU A 299 4.91 -14.70 4.26
C LEU A 299 3.90 -14.61 5.41
N VAL A 300 4.18 -15.29 6.51
CA VAL A 300 3.25 -15.46 7.64
C VAL A 300 3.75 -14.67 8.84
N SER A 301 2.97 -13.68 9.25
CA SER A 301 3.11 -13.05 10.56
C SER A 301 2.17 -13.72 11.55
N PHE A 302 2.65 -14.06 12.74
CA PHE A 302 1.83 -14.66 13.78
C PHE A 302 2.23 -14.16 15.16
N ALA A 303 1.29 -14.21 16.09
CA ALA A 303 1.50 -13.90 17.50
C ALA A 303 0.45 -14.58 18.38
N HIS A 304 0.88 -15.07 19.55
CA HIS A 304 0.05 -15.42 20.68
C HIS A 304 0.34 -14.46 21.83
N PHE A 305 -0.69 -13.86 22.42
CA PHE A 305 -0.54 -12.87 23.50
C PHE A 305 -1.79 -12.76 24.38
N GLU A 306 -1.61 -12.20 25.57
CA GLU A 306 -2.70 -11.85 26.51
C GLU A 306 -2.82 -10.33 26.57
N GLY A 307 -4.03 -9.80 26.44
CA GLY A 307 -4.29 -8.36 26.53
C GLY A 307 -5.51 -7.90 25.75
N ARG A 308 -5.68 -6.59 25.67
CA ARG A 308 -6.70 -5.90 24.87
C ARG A 308 -6.19 -5.51 23.50
N ARG A 309 -4.89 -5.19 23.39
CA ARG A 309 -4.35 -4.47 22.24
C ARG A 309 -2.98 -4.98 21.84
N ALA A 310 -2.74 -5.06 20.53
CA ALA A 310 -1.45 -5.42 19.96
C ALA A 310 -1.26 -4.80 18.58
N TYR A 311 -0.01 -4.72 18.16
CA TYR A 311 0.38 -4.11 16.90
C TYR A 311 1.42 -4.94 16.18
N PHE A 312 1.19 -5.20 14.88
CA PHE A 312 1.97 -6.12 14.06
C PHE A 312 2.60 -5.44 12.83
N PRO A 313 3.53 -4.49 13.02
CA PRO A 313 4.13 -3.73 11.93
C PRO A 313 5.22 -4.51 11.19
N LEU A 314 5.16 -4.44 9.86
CA LEU A 314 6.15 -4.89 8.90
C LEU A 314 6.70 -3.69 8.14
N PHE A 315 8.01 -3.54 8.17
CA PHE A 315 8.74 -2.59 7.34
C PHE A 315 9.36 -3.31 6.15
N LEU A 316 9.18 -2.78 4.96
CA LEU A 316 9.76 -3.28 3.73
C LEU A 316 10.63 -2.21 3.08
N ASP A 317 11.92 -2.48 2.94
CA ASP A 317 12.80 -1.67 2.11
C ASP A 317 12.74 -2.17 0.67
N LEU A 318 12.13 -1.38 -0.23
CA LEU A 318 11.91 -1.75 -1.63
C LEU A 318 13.03 -1.25 -2.56
N LYS A 319 14.09 -0.63 -2.02
CA LYS A 319 15.20 -0.10 -2.81
C LYS A 319 16.33 -1.12 -2.89
N GLY A 320 16.41 -1.82 -4.02
CA GLY A 320 17.45 -2.84 -4.23
C GLY A 320 18.90 -2.35 -4.03
N ALA A 321 19.18 -1.05 -4.18
CA ALA A 321 20.50 -0.48 -3.88
C ALA A 321 20.90 -0.58 -2.39
N ARG A 322 19.90 -0.65 -1.48
CA ARG A 322 20.10 -0.84 -0.04
C ARG A 322 20.02 -2.30 0.39
N ALA A 323 19.78 -3.24 -0.53
CA ALA A 323 19.62 -4.67 -0.21
C ALA A 323 20.80 -5.28 0.57
N SER A 324 22.02 -4.77 0.37
CA SER A 324 23.23 -5.21 1.09
C SER A 324 23.63 -4.31 2.25
N SER A 325 22.85 -3.26 2.55
CA SER A 325 23.16 -2.31 3.61
C SER A 325 22.90 -2.94 4.98
N PRO A 326 23.70 -2.60 6.02
CA PRO A 326 23.44 -3.03 7.38
C PRO A 326 22.05 -2.61 7.84
N LEU A 327 21.34 -3.49 8.55
CA LEU A 327 19.97 -3.26 8.99
C LEU A 327 19.86 -3.49 10.51
N THR A 328 19.17 -2.61 11.21
CA THR A 328 18.86 -2.76 12.65
C THR A 328 17.56 -2.07 12.99
N TRP A 329 16.84 -2.58 13.99
CA TRP A 329 15.62 -1.94 14.48
C TRP A 329 15.42 -2.13 15.98
N ARG A 330 14.70 -1.22 16.61
CA ARG A 330 14.40 -1.25 18.04
C ARG A 330 12.99 -0.75 18.28
N ARG A 331 12.28 -1.42 19.19
CA ARG A 331 11.15 -0.80 19.87
C ARG A 331 11.66 0.29 20.80
N LEU A 332 11.04 1.45 20.74
CA LEU A 332 11.39 2.61 21.54
C LEU A 332 10.55 2.65 22.81
N THR A 333 11.04 3.37 23.81
CA THR A 333 10.26 3.71 25.01
C THR A 333 9.34 4.87 24.66
N VAL A 334 8.04 4.65 24.87
CA VAL A 334 7.03 5.72 24.81
C VAL A 334 6.73 6.16 26.24
N GLY A 335 6.75 7.47 26.47
CA GLY A 335 6.47 8.08 27.76
C GLY A 335 5.22 8.94 27.71
N GLU A 336 4.41 8.87 28.76
CA GLU A 336 3.22 9.69 29.00
C GLU A 336 3.22 10.09 30.48
N GLN A 337 3.04 11.38 30.79
CA GLN A 337 2.96 11.89 32.17
C GLN A 337 4.08 11.36 33.09
N LEU A 338 5.34 11.38 32.63
CA LEU A 338 6.52 10.89 33.34
C LEU A 338 6.53 9.37 33.64
N ARG A 339 5.69 8.58 32.96
CA ARG A 339 5.63 7.13 33.07
C ARG A 339 5.87 6.48 31.72
N ILE A 340 6.43 5.27 31.74
CA ILE A 340 6.57 4.45 30.53
C ILE A 340 5.21 3.85 30.19
N CYS A 341 4.74 4.06 28.97
CA CYS A 341 3.56 3.40 28.43
C CYS A 341 3.84 1.91 28.20
N ASP A 342 2.85 1.07 28.49
CA ASP A 342 2.88 -0.32 28.07
C ASP A 342 2.58 -0.46 26.57
N ALA A 343 2.71 -1.70 26.07
CA ALA A 343 2.46 -2.03 24.66
C ALA A 343 0.99 -1.94 24.25
N GLU A 344 0.07 -1.93 25.21
CA GLU A 344 -1.37 -1.84 24.94
C GLU A 344 -1.82 -0.37 24.86
N THR A 345 -1.00 0.55 25.35
CA THR A 345 -1.27 1.99 25.34
C THR A 345 -0.69 2.64 24.10
N ALA A 346 0.60 2.43 23.82
CA ALA A 346 1.26 3.00 22.66
C ALA A 346 2.58 2.29 22.35
N VAL A 347 2.98 2.33 21.08
CA VAL A 347 4.24 1.74 20.60
C VAL A 347 4.95 2.70 19.68
N ALA A 348 6.28 2.64 19.69
CA ALA A 348 7.13 3.33 18.73
C ALA A 348 8.30 2.44 18.31
N TYR A 349 8.77 2.61 17.09
CA TYR A 349 9.82 1.81 16.49
C TYR A 349 10.79 2.71 15.73
N ARG A 350 12.09 2.41 15.82
CA ARG A 350 13.11 2.95 14.94
C ARG A 350 13.68 1.82 14.10
N VAL A 351 13.82 2.06 12.80
CA VAL A 351 14.50 1.16 11.87
C VAL A 351 15.56 1.94 11.11
N GLN A 352 16.71 1.31 10.90
CA GLN A 352 17.85 1.88 10.20
C GLN A 352 18.30 0.91 9.12
N VAL A 353 18.50 1.43 7.91
CA VAL A 353 19.10 0.71 6.78
C VAL A 353 20.24 1.54 6.21
N GLY A 354 21.47 1.07 6.44
CA GLY A 354 22.68 1.84 6.16
C GLY A 354 22.71 3.13 6.98
N TRP A 355 22.67 4.27 6.28
CA TRP A 355 22.68 5.61 6.89
C TRP A 355 21.28 6.20 7.07
N GLU A 356 20.28 5.65 6.39
CA GLU A 356 18.91 6.13 6.42
C GLU A 356 18.14 5.49 7.58
N GLN A 357 17.24 6.27 8.19
CA GLN A 357 16.53 5.85 9.39
C GLN A 357 15.11 6.38 9.38
N TRP A 358 14.19 5.55 9.87
CA TRP A 358 12.78 5.88 9.99
C TRP A 358 12.32 5.62 11.41
N ILE A 359 11.30 6.38 11.80
CA ILE A 359 10.62 6.23 13.08
C ILE A 359 9.13 6.14 12.83
N PHE A 360 8.48 5.25 13.58
CA PHE A 360 7.04 5.02 13.52
C PHE A 360 6.47 5.03 14.92
N TYR A 361 5.27 5.57 15.08
CA TYR A 361 4.53 5.58 16.33
C TYR A 361 3.05 5.25 16.06
N ARG A 362 2.45 4.48 16.97
CA ARG A 362 1.02 4.16 16.98
C ARG A 362 0.47 4.30 18.40
N SER A 363 -0.56 5.13 18.55
CA SER A 363 -1.47 5.09 19.69
C SER A 363 -2.37 3.88 19.57
N LEU A 364 -2.58 3.17 20.68
CA LEU A 364 -3.48 2.01 20.74
C LEU A 364 -4.62 2.23 21.76
N ALA A 365 -4.38 3.05 22.78
CA ALA A 365 -5.42 3.59 23.66
C ALA A 365 -5.82 5.00 23.22
N GLU A 366 -6.70 5.64 24.00
CA GLU A 366 -7.11 7.05 23.82
C GLU A 366 -5.91 7.95 23.52
N ALA A 367 -6.09 8.91 22.60
CA ALA A 367 -5.00 9.80 22.23
C ALA A 367 -4.57 10.62 23.45
N ALA A 368 -3.25 10.78 23.60
CA ALA A 368 -2.67 11.55 24.67
C ALA A 368 -1.38 12.18 24.19
N ASN A 369 -0.92 13.21 24.89
CA ASN A 369 0.39 13.78 24.63
C ASN A 369 1.47 12.79 25.09
N ARG A 370 2.17 12.19 24.12
CA ARG A 370 3.19 11.17 24.34
C ARG A 370 4.53 11.58 23.76
N THR A 371 5.59 11.12 24.42
CA THR A 371 6.98 11.36 24.03
C THR A 371 7.67 10.08 23.62
N PHE A 372 8.50 10.14 22.58
CA PHE A 372 9.41 9.06 22.21
C PHE A 372 10.56 9.66 21.40
N PHE A 373 11.80 9.24 21.66
CA PHE A 373 12.98 9.62 20.87
C PHE A 373 13.08 11.14 20.55
N GLY A 374 12.79 12.00 21.54
CA GLY A 374 12.84 13.46 21.37
C GLY A 374 11.59 14.11 20.76
N GLN A 375 10.64 13.31 20.27
CA GLN A 375 9.33 13.77 19.81
C GLN A 375 8.37 13.98 20.99
N ASN A 376 7.44 14.93 20.84
CA ASN A 376 6.32 15.18 21.75
C ASN A 376 5.09 15.53 20.92
N LEU A 377 4.11 14.64 20.84
CA LEU A 377 2.97 14.80 19.94
C LEU A 377 1.69 14.18 20.51
N VAL A 378 0.55 14.60 19.94
CA VAL A 378 -0.77 13.98 20.11
C VAL A 378 -1.16 13.50 18.71
N ALA A 379 -1.03 12.20 18.47
CA ALA A 379 -1.37 11.59 17.19
C ALA A 379 -1.86 10.17 17.42
N ASP A 380 -2.66 9.66 16.49
CA ASP A 380 -2.97 8.24 16.40
C ASP A 380 -1.84 7.49 15.70
N PHE A 381 -1.31 8.04 14.60
CA PHE A 381 -0.19 7.45 13.89
C PHE A 381 0.80 8.53 13.45
N PHE A 382 2.08 8.21 13.55
CA PHE A 382 3.16 9.09 13.09
C PHE A 382 4.24 8.27 12.38
N ALA A 383 4.70 8.80 11.24
CA ALA A 383 5.84 8.30 10.50
C ALA A 383 6.81 9.46 10.22
N GLY A 384 8.10 9.23 10.42
CA GLY A 384 9.13 10.22 10.15
C GLY A 384 10.43 9.60 9.65
N GLN A 385 11.26 10.41 9.02
CA GLN A 385 12.60 10.06 8.56
C GLN A 385 13.64 10.99 9.19
N PHE A 386 14.80 10.47 9.54
CA PHE A 386 15.91 11.30 9.98
C PHE A 386 16.67 11.89 8.78
N ASP A 387 16.97 13.19 8.83
CA ASP A 387 17.94 13.80 7.92
C ASP A 387 19.39 13.50 8.31
N ALA A 388 20.34 14.08 7.57
CA ALA A 388 21.77 13.89 7.80
C ALA A 388 22.24 14.54 9.12
N GLU A 389 21.52 15.54 9.62
CA GLU A 389 21.74 16.24 10.87
C GLU A 389 21.11 15.53 12.08
N GLY A 390 20.29 14.50 11.83
CA GLY A 390 19.57 13.73 12.86
C GLY A 390 18.28 14.39 13.34
N ILE A 391 17.75 15.36 12.59
CA ILE A 391 16.42 15.93 12.80
C ILE A 391 15.40 15.01 12.14
N VAL A 392 14.26 14.81 12.80
CA VAL A 392 13.14 14.05 12.23
C VAL A 392 12.35 14.99 11.32
N ASN A 393 12.27 14.63 10.05
CA ASN A 393 11.32 15.18 9.11
C ASN A 393 10.04 14.33 9.15
N ASP A 394 8.91 15.00 9.34
CA ASP A 394 7.62 14.36 9.40
C ASP A 394 7.24 13.88 8.00
N LEU A 395 7.00 12.57 7.87
CA LEU A 395 6.43 11.99 6.65
C LEU A 395 4.90 11.98 6.74
N LEU A 396 4.36 11.69 7.92
CA LEU A 396 2.91 11.67 8.18
C LEU A 396 2.63 11.85 9.67
N SER A 397 1.59 12.61 10.00
CA SER A 397 0.99 12.66 11.32
C SER A 397 -0.53 12.63 11.18
N ILE A 398 -1.17 11.59 11.72
CA ILE A 398 -2.62 11.43 11.76
C ILE A 398 -3.09 11.75 13.18
N GLU A 399 -3.96 12.73 13.34
CA GLU A 399 -4.57 13.10 14.63
C GLU A 399 -5.93 12.40 14.82
N GLU A 400 -6.34 12.19 16.08
CA GLU A 400 -7.63 11.59 16.43
C GLU A 400 -8.77 12.54 15.97
N GLY A 401 -9.68 12.03 15.14
CA GLY A 401 -10.84 12.79 14.67
C GLY A 401 -10.66 13.53 13.33
N ASN A 402 -9.67 13.20 12.51
CA ASN A 402 -9.58 13.67 11.12
C ASN A 402 -10.59 12.94 10.21
N GLU A 403 -11.88 12.90 10.63
CA GLU A 403 -13.01 12.39 9.84
C GLU A 403 -13.27 13.28 8.60
N ASP A 404 -12.77 14.52 8.60
CA ASP A 404 -12.98 15.52 7.54
C ASP A 404 -12.28 15.17 6.20
N GLU A 405 -11.34 14.23 6.16
CA GLU A 405 -10.74 13.72 4.90
C GLU A 405 -11.38 12.41 4.41
N ALA A 406 -12.20 11.75 5.25
CA ALA A 406 -12.95 10.56 4.84
C ALA A 406 -14.19 10.92 4.00
N GLU A 407 -14.78 12.10 4.18
CA GLU A 407 -15.87 12.59 3.32
C GLU A 407 -15.40 12.84 1.87
N ASP A 408 -14.20 13.39 1.67
CA ASP A 408 -13.62 13.60 0.33
C ASP A 408 -13.18 12.30 -0.38
N ALA A 409 -13.03 11.19 0.37
CA ALA A 409 -12.77 9.86 -0.19
C ALA A 409 -14.04 9.00 -0.38
N ALA A 410 -15.19 9.50 0.10
CA ALA A 410 -16.50 8.84 0.05
C ALA A 410 -17.45 9.45 -1.00
N GLU A 411 -17.22 10.69 -1.43
CA GLU A 411 -17.82 11.30 -2.64
C GLU A 411 -17.02 10.96 -3.92
#